data_AF-A0A9R1K6Z3-F1
#
_entry.id   AF-A0A9R1K6Z3-F1
#
_cell.length_a   1.000
_cell.length_b   1.000
_cell.length_c   1.000
_cell.angle_alpha   90.00
_cell.angle_beta   90.00
_cell.angle_gamma   90.00
#
_symmetry.space_group_name_H-M   'P 1'
#
loop_
_entity.id
_entity.type
_entity.pdbx_description
1 polymer ?
#
loop_
_entity_poly.entity_id
_entity_poly.type
_entity_poly.pdbx_seq_one_letter_code
_entity_poly.pdbx_strand_id
1 'polypeptide(L)'
;MGNILKCFRGDEEEDHYPYYHPGSRPHYPQQQQQQQADGHGVASLAHDLLNFESASMVPEGLKQHVTASKKAQIKWYQNMLEAYKNARTPPRTPEEAAQLVVSALNWIQRADLEGILEFYNFPIPSLPAASSNHRPSSLPEGVQFVLNTLPVHNQNIGDGDGFTAYVATTDPRESGNVPIEVHEMVIARTEARNRRDYKSADALQSRLKEAGYKIIVCSDEEILARKYRIRMRA
;
A
#
# COMPACT_ATOMS: atom_id res chain seq x y z
N MET A 1 -12.98 59.74 27.98
CA MET A 1 -12.80 60.09 26.56
C MET A 1 -13.76 59.20 25.80
N GLY A 2 -15.00 59.62 25.51
CA GLY A 2 -15.33 60.56 24.42
C GLY A 2 -15.16 59.81 23.09
N ASN A 3 -16.16 59.60 22.23
CA ASN A 3 -17.16 60.57 21.77
C ASN A 3 -18.37 59.88 21.13
N ILE A 4 -19.54 60.47 21.36
CA ILE A 4 -20.79 60.29 20.61
C ILE A 4 -20.72 61.22 19.40
N LEU A 5 -21.05 60.74 18.21
CA LEU A 5 -21.40 61.58 17.06
C LEU A 5 -22.57 60.95 16.30
N LYS A 6 -23.77 61.44 16.63
CA LYS A 6 -24.91 61.48 15.72
C LYS A 6 -24.88 62.83 15.01
N CYS A 7 -24.86 62.83 13.68
CA CYS A 7 -25.38 63.94 12.88
C CYS A 7 -26.20 63.37 11.72
N PHE A 8 -27.52 63.59 11.80
CA PHE A 8 -28.49 63.50 10.73
C PHE A 8 -28.44 64.79 9.89
N ARG A 9 -28.69 64.70 8.57
CA ARG A 9 -29.71 65.49 7.84
C ARG A 9 -29.67 65.18 6.33
N GLY A 10 -30.83 64.87 5.76
CA GLY A 10 -31.07 64.79 4.33
C GLY A 10 -32.19 63.82 3.97
N ASP A 11 -33.44 64.21 4.25
CA ASP A 11 -34.68 63.66 3.67
C ASP A 11 -34.60 63.78 2.12
N GLU A 12 -35.21 62.99 1.22
CA GLU A 12 -36.38 62.10 1.17
C GLU A 12 -36.11 61.10 0.01
N GLU A 13 -36.41 59.80 0.17
CA GLU A 13 -37.01 58.94 -0.89
C GLU A 13 -37.16 57.49 -0.40
N GLU A 14 -38.39 57.18 0.00
CA GLU A 14 -39.09 55.92 -0.30
C GLU A 14 -38.45 54.58 0.16
N ASP A 15 -38.50 54.33 1.47
CA ASP A 15 -38.24 53.01 2.07
C ASP A 15 -39.41 52.02 1.79
N HIS A 16 -39.33 51.29 0.67
CA HIS A 16 -40.08 50.06 0.46
C HIS A 16 -39.45 48.91 1.28
N TYR A 17 -39.88 48.74 2.53
CA TYR A 17 -39.54 47.56 3.34
C TYR A 17 -40.46 46.38 2.99
N PRO A 18 -39.97 45.30 2.35
CA PRO A 18 -40.75 44.08 2.25
C PRO A 18 -40.75 43.35 3.60
N TYR A 19 -41.89 43.43 4.30
CA TYR A 19 -42.29 42.47 5.32
C TYR A 19 -42.34 41.07 4.68
N TYR A 20 -41.38 40.20 4.99
CA TYR A 20 -41.48 38.78 4.64
C TYR A 20 -42.20 38.01 5.73
N HIS A 21 -43.28 37.37 5.31
CA HIS A 21 -44.14 36.46 6.05
C HIS A 21 -43.36 35.27 6.65
N PRO A 22 -43.76 34.76 7.82
CA PRO A 22 -43.20 33.52 8.37
C PRO A 22 -43.84 32.33 7.65
N GLY A 23 -43.28 31.98 6.49
CA GLY A 23 -43.70 30.83 5.71
C GLY A 23 -42.77 30.64 4.54
N SER A 24 -42.14 29.47 4.47
CA SER A 24 -41.18 29.05 3.44
C SER A 24 -39.74 29.53 3.67
N ARG A 25 -39.09 28.92 4.67
CA ARG A 25 -37.63 28.88 4.74
C ARG A 25 -37.15 28.08 3.52
N PRO A 26 -36.26 28.62 2.66
CA PRO A 26 -35.62 27.80 1.64
C PRO A 26 -34.87 26.69 2.37
N HIS A 27 -35.31 25.46 2.12
CA HIS A 27 -34.60 24.26 2.51
C HIS A 27 -33.32 24.24 1.69
N TYR A 28 -32.25 24.81 2.24
CA TYR A 28 -30.93 24.32 1.94
C TYR A 28 -31.00 22.82 2.24
N PRO A 29 -30.70 21.92 1.28
CA PRO A 29 -30.46 20.54 1.66
C PRO A 29 -29.23 20.57 2.57
N GLN A 30 -29.48 20.60 3.88
CA GLN A 30 -28.63 19.92 4.83
C GLN A 30 -28.59 18.49 4.31
N GLN A 31 -27.54 18.15 3.56
CA GLN A 31 -27.21 16.76 3.36
C GLN A 31 -26.98 16.20 4.75
N GLN A 32 -28.00 15.49 5.20
CA GLN A 32 -28.04 14.80 6.47
C GLN A 32 -26.84 13.88 6.52
N GLN A 33 -25.93 14.19 7.44
CA GLN A 33 -25.11 13.18 8.10
C GLN A 33 -26.06 12.24 8.85
N GLN A 34 -26.65 11.28 8.15
CA GLN A 34 -27.06 10.00 8.71
C GLN A 34 -27.47 9.03 7.59
N GLN A 35 -26.49 8.35 7.02
CA GLN A 35 -26.59 6.91 6.76
C GLN A 35 -25.18 6.35 6.73
N GLN A 36 -24.71 5.96 7.93
CA GLN A 36 -23.84 4.80 8.06
C GLN A 36 -24.59 3.62 7.47
N ALA A 37 -24.26 3.27 6.23
CA ALA A 37 -24.59 2.01 5.60
C ALA A 37 -23.43 1.71 4.66
N ASP A 38 -22.47 0.92 5.13
CA ASP A 38 -21.48 0.13 4.41
C ASP A 38 -21.41 0.38 2.89
N GLY A 39 -20.90 1.55 2.52
CA GLY A 39 -20.69 1.96 1.13
C GLY A 39 -19.26 1.64 0.73
N HIS A 40 -18.86 0.37 0.80
CA HIS A 40 -17.55 -0.11 0.38
C HIS A 40 -17.69 -0.65 -1.06
N GLY A 41 -16.95 -0.09 -2.02
CA GLY A 41 -17.08 -0.48 -3.43
C GLY A 41 -16.27 0.38 -4.40
N VAL A 42 -16.52 0.21 -5.70
CA VAL A 42 -15.75 0.84 -6.79
C VAL A 42 -15.78 2.37 -6.73
N ALA A 43 -16.94 2.94 -6.40
CA ALA A 43 -17.10 4.38 -6.25
C ALA A 43 -16.29 4.94 -5.07
N SER A 44 -16.21 4.17 -3.97
CA SER A 44 -15.46 4.54 -2.77
C SER A 44 -13.96 4.49 -3.02
N LEU A 45 -13.48 3.46 -3.74
CA LEU A 45 -12.08 3.41 -4.19
C LEU A 45 -11.74 4.64 -5.05
N ALA A 46 -12.59 4.98 -6.03
CA ALA A 46 -12.35 6.14 -6.89
C ALA A 46 -12.35 7.46 -6.08
N HIS A 47 -13.29 7.62 -5.16
CA HIS A 47 -13.37 8.78 -4.29
C HIS A 47 -12.13 8.90 -3.39
N ASP A 48 -11.68 7.80 -2.79
CA ASP A 48 -10.52 7.80 -1.90
C ASP A 48 -9.22 8.05 -2.66
N LEU A 49 -9.09 7.58 -3.90
CA LEU A 49 -7.95 7.90 -4.76
C LEU A 49 -7.91 9.38 -5.14
N LEU A 50 -9.06 9.99 -5.42
CA LEU A 50 -9.16 11.44 -5.68
C LEU A 50 -8.88 12.28 -4.42
N ASN A 51 -9.39 11.84 -3.27
CA ASN A 51 -9.07 12.46 -1.98
C ASN A 51 -7.58 12.32 -1.64
N PHE A 52 -6.97 11.18 -1.95
CA PHE A 52 -5.54 10.97 -1.80
C PHE A 52 -4.72 11.85 -2.75
N GLU A 53 -5.14 12.03 -4.01
CA GLU A 53 -4.47 12.93 -4.95
C GLU A 53 -4.46 14.38 -4.46
N SER A 54 -5.57 14.84 -3.88
CA SER A 54 -5.73 16.21 -3.42
C SER A 54 -5.13 16.48 -2.04
N ALA A 55 -5.26 15.55 -1.08
CA ALA A 55 -4.91 15.76 0.32
C ALA A 55 -3.81 14.82 0.84
N SER A 56 -3.36 13.84 0.04
CA SER A 56 -2.42 12.77 0.46
C SER A 56 -2.87 12.02 1.72
N MET A 57 -4.19 11.96 1.94
CA MET A 57 -4.79 11.25 3.06
C MET A 57 -5.28 9.87 2.62
N VAL A 58 -4.96 8.86 3.42
CA VAL A 58 -5.48 7.50 3.27
C VAL A 58 -6.69 7.31 4.18
N PRO A 59 -7.70 6.51 3.80
CA PRO A 59 -8.90 6.28 4.59
C PRO A 59 -8.61 5.75 5.99
N GLU A 60 -9.22 6.39 6.99
CA GLU A 60 -8.99 6.14 8.41
C GLU A 60 -9.45 4.76 8.86
N GLY A 61 -10.42 4.18 8.15
CA GLY A 61 -10.93 2.82 8.37
C GLY A 61 -9.95 1.74 7.90
N LEU A 62 -9.07 2.03 6.94
CA LEU A 62 -8.18 1.04 6.34
C LEU A 62 -7.28 0.35 7.35
N LYS A 63 -6.81 1.10 8.36
CA LYS A 63 -5.95 0.58 9.44
C LYS A 63 -6.58 -0.55 10.27
N GLN A 64 -7.91 -0.73 10.19
CA GLN A 64 -8.62 -1.80 10.89
C GLN A 64 -8.58 -3.11 10.12
N HIS A 65 -8.32 -3.05 8.81
CA HIS A 65 -8.30 -4.21 7.91
C HIS A 65 -6.89 -4.67 7.55
N VAL A 66 -5.87 -3.82 7.73
CA VAL A 66 -4.50 -4.10 7.32
C VAL A 66 -3.53 -3.94 8.48
N THR A 67 -2.50 -4.78 8.50
CA THR A 67 -1.43 -4.77 9.52
C THR A 67 -0.32 -3.77 9.19
N ALA A 68 -0.30 -3.26 7.96
CA ALA A 68 0.75 -2.35 7.50
C ALA A 68 0.68 -0.94 8.10
N SER A 69 1.86 -0.34 8.24
CA SER A 69 2.02 1.02 8.78
C SER A 69 1.33 2.10 7.93
N LYS A 70 1.03 3.27 8.52
CA LYS A 70 0.45 4.41 7.79
C LYS A 70 1.32 4.85 6.59
N LYS A 71 2.64 4.73 6.71
CA LYS A 71 3.57 5.06 5.61
C LYS A 71 3.46 4.05 4.46
N ALA A 72 3.29 2.77 4.77
CA ALA A 72 3.05 1.73 3.78
C ALA A 72 1.72 1.99 3.04
N GLN A 73 0.65 2.27 3.80
CA GLN A 73 -0.66 2.60 3.24
C GLN A 73 -0.59 3.78 2.27
N ILE A 74 0.12 4.86 2.61
CA ILE A 74 0.32 6.00 1.70
C ILE A 74 0.97 5.55 0.38
N LYS A 75 2.01 4.72 0.45
CA LYS A 75 2.68 4.19 -0.75
C LYS A 75 1.78 3.28 -1.57
N TRP A 76 0.90 2.51 -0.93
CA TRP A 76 -0.09 1.70 -1.64
C TRP A 76 -1.07 2.58 -2.42
N TYR A 77 -1.54 3.67 -1.83
CA TYR A 77 -2.43 4.62 -2.52
C TYR A 77 -1.72 5.34 -3.67
N GLN A 78 -0.43 5.63 -3.54
CA GLN A 78 0.37 6.13 -4.67
C GLN A 78 0.38 5.14 -5.83
N ASN A 79 0.69 3.88 -5.57
CA ASN A 79 0.74 2.84 -6.61
C ASN A 79 -0.65 2.57 -7.22
N MET A 80 -1.70 2.52 -6.40
CA MET A 80 -3.08 2.34 -6.88
C MET A 80 -3.53 3.52 -7.73
N LEU A 81 -3.20 4.76 -7.33
CA LEU A 81 -3.50 5.96 -8.12
C LEU A 81 -2.75 5.95 -9.46
N GLU A 82 -1.47 5.56 -9.46
CA GLU A 82 -0.69 5.43 -10.68
C GLU A 82 -1.28 4.37 -11.61
N ALA A 83 -1.64 3.20 -11.08
CA ALA A 83 -2.31 2.16 -11.85
C ALA A 83 -3.68 2.62 -12.38
N TYR A 84 -4.45 3.37 -11.58
CA TYR A 84 -5.73 3.94 -11.96
C TYR A 84 -5.62 4.95 -13.11
N LYS A 85 -4.59 5.81 -13.09
CA LYS A 85 -4.32 6.75 -14.18
C LYS A 85 -3.82 6.08 -15.46
N ASN A 86 -3.05 5.00 -15.32
CA ASN A 86 -2.53 4.22 -16.44
C ASN A 86 -3.57 3.26 -17.04
N ALA A 87 -4.65 2.96 -16.33
CA ALA A 87 -5.73 2.13 -16.84
C ALA A 87 -6.44 2.82 -18.02
N ARG A 88 -6.56 2.12 -19.15
CA ARG A 88 -7.27 2.60 -20.35
C ARG A 88 -8.74 2.96 -20.07
N THR A 89 -9.34 2.28 -19.11
CA THR A 89 -10.72 2.50 -18.66
C THR A 89 -10.75 2.44 -17.13
N PRO A 90 -11.42 3.39 -16.46
CA PRO A 90 -11.68 3.29 -15.03
C PRO A 90 -12.44 2.00 -14.73
N PRO A 91 -12.09 1.26 -13.66
CA PRO A 91 -12.82 0.06 -13.28
C PRO A 91 -14.28 0.43 -13.01
N ARG A 92 -15.21 -0.33 -13.58
CA ARG A 92 -16.66 -0.13 -13.42
C ARG A 92 -17.30 -1.24 -12.59
N THR A 93 -16.62 -2.38 -12.48
CA THR A 93 -17.09 -3.54 -11.72
C THR A 93 -16.18 -3.79 -10.52
N PRO A 94 -16.71 -4.37 -9.43
CA PRO A 94 -15.91 -4.81 -8.29
C PRO A 94 -14.75 -5.73 -8.68
N GLU A 95 -14.94 -6.58 -9.69
CA GLU A 95 -13.93 -7.50 -10.21
C GLU A 95 -12.78 -6.76 -10.91
N GLU A 96 -13.09 -5.77 -11.76
CA GLU A 96 -12.08 -4.94 -12.42
C GLU A 96 -11.30 -4.11 -11.39
N ALA A 97 -11.98 -3.55 -10.39
CA ALA A 97 -11.35 -2.80 -9.32
C ALA A 97 -10.43 -3.70 -8.48
N ALA A 98 -10.87 -4.92 -8.15
CA ALA A 98 -10.05 -5.91 -7.46
C ALA A 98 -8.79 -6.25 -8.26
N GLN A 99 -8.92 -6.48 -9.57
CA GLN A 99 -7.77 -6.76 -10.44
C GLN A 99 -6.78 -5.59 -10.51
N LEU A 100 -7.30 -4.36 -10.53
CA LEU A 100 -6.46 -3.16 -10.51
C LEU A 100 -5.67 -3.06 -9.20
N VAL A 101 -6.34 -3.23 -8.06
CA VAL A 101 -5.71 -3.23 -6.73
C VAL A 101 -4.64 -4.32 -6.63
N VAL A 102 -4.98 -5.55 -7.02
CA VAL A 102 -4.04 -6.69 -7.01
C VAL A 102 -2.83 -6.44 -7.91
N SER A 103 -3.05 -5.90 -9.10
CA SER A 103 -1.95 -5.61 -10.05
C SER A 103 -1.05 -4.50 -9.53
N ALA A 104 -1.62 -3.43 -8.98
CA ALA A 104 -0.90 -2.30 -8.39
C ALA A 104 -0.07 -2.71 -7.15
N LEU A 105 -0.57 -3.71 -6.42
CA LEU A 105 -0.07 -4.09 -5.10
C LEU A 105 0.49 -5.52 -5.04
N ASN A 106 0.94 -6.06 -6.17
CA ASN A 106 1.41 -7.45 -6.30
C ASN A 106 2.60 -7.85 -5.39
N TRP A 107 3.21 -6.89 -4.71
CA TRP A 107 4.39 -7.02 -3.84
C TRP A 107 4.05 -6.94 -2.34
N ILE A 108 2.77 -6.83 -1.98
CA ILE A 108 2.28 -6.77 -0.60
C ILE A 108 2.04 -8.20 -0.05
N GLN A 109 2.22 -8.38 1.26
CA GLN A 109 1.83 -9.61 1.96
C GLN A 109 0.34 -9.91 1.76
N ARG A 110 0.00 -11.19 1.61
CA ARG A 110 -1.36 -11.61 1.30
C ARG A 110 -2.41 -11.13 2.31
N ALA A 111 -2.10 -11.18 3.61
CA ALA A 111 -3.04 -10.77 4.66
C ALA A 111 -3.46 -9.30 4.51
N ASP A 112 -2.52 -8.44 4.13
CA ASP A 112 -2.79 -7.03 3.88
C ASP A 112 -3.55 -6.81 2.56
N LEU A 113 -3.28 -7.60 1.53
CA LEU A 113 -4.01 -7.53 0.26
C LEU A 113 -5.48 -7.94 0.45
N GLU A 114 -5.73 -9.03 1.18
CA GLU A 114 -7.09 -9.45 1.54
C GLU A 114 -7.80 -8.36 2.35
N GLY A 115 -7.11 -7.73 3.30
CA GLY A 115 -7.66 -6.61 4.07
C GLY A 115 -8.05 -5.39 3.23
N ILE A 116 -7.27 -5.04 2.21
CA ILE A 116 -7.64 -3.94 1.28
C ILE A 116 -8.87 -4.31 0.44
N LEU A 117 -8.93 -5.55 -0.05
CA LEU A 117 -10.05 -6.02 -0.85
C LEU A 117 -11.33 -6.10 -0.01
N GLU A 118 -11.22 -6.58 1.23
CA GLU A 118 -12.31 -6.61 2.21
C GLU A 118 -12.77 -5.19 2.58
N PHE A 119 -11.84 -4.26 2.82
CA PHE A 119 -12.18 -2.85 3.11
C PHE A 119 -13.02 -2.19 2.01
N TYR A 120 -12.91 -2.64 0.76
CA TYR A 120 -13.70 -2.13 -0.36
C TYR A 120 -14.83 -3.07 -0.80
N ASN A 121 -15.11 -4.14 -0.06
CA ASN A 121 -16.05 -5.20 -0.43
C ASN A 121 -15.83 -5.73 -1.86
N PHE A 122 -14.58 -5.76 -2.31
CA PHE A 122 -14.26 -6.33 -3.60
C PHE A 122 -14.26 -7.86 -3.50
N PRO A 123 -14.80 -8.56 -4.52
CA PRO A 123 -14.66 -9.99 -4.58
C PRO A 123 -13.16 -10.28 -4.56
N ILE A 124 -12.72 -11.11 -3.62
CA ILE A 124 -11.37 -11.66 -3.65
C ILE A 124 -11.31 -12.37 -4.99
N PRO A 125 -10.55 -11.87 -5.98
CA PRO A 125 -10.45 -12.57 -7.24
C PRO A 125 -10.00 -13.97 -6.88
N SER A 126 -10.57 -14.99 -7.51
CA SER A 126 -9.96 -16.31 -7.52
C SER A 126 -8.67 -16.23 -8.32
N LEU A 127 -7.73 -15.41 -7.86
CA LEU A 127 -6.32 -15.57 -8.08
C LEU A 127 -6.06 -17.04 -7.73
N PRO A 128 -5.40 -17.81 -8.61
CA PRO A 128 -4.89 -19.11 -8.18
C PRO A 128 -4.14 -18.83 -6.89
N ALA A 129 -4.65 -19.40 -5.78
CA ALA A 129 -4.38 -18.91 -4.45
C ALA A 129 -2.90 -18.51 -4.35
N ALA A 130 -2.60 -17.24 -4.08
CA ALA A 130 -1.28 -16.80 -3.62
C ALA A 130 -1.05 -17.30 -2.19
N SER A 131 -1.32 -18.57 -1.98
CA SER A 131 -0.76 -19.49 -1.03
C SER A 131 0.52 -18.98 -0.40
N SER A 132 0.41 -18.25 0.72
CA SER A 132 1.52 -18.17 1.66
C SER A 132 1.73 -19.51 2.38
N ASN A 133 0.87 -20.52 2.15
CA ASN A 133 1.07 -21.90 2.62
C ASN A 133 0.49 -23.05 1.75
N HIS A 134 -0.18 -22.80 0.63
CA HIS A 134 -0.44 -23.91 -0.31
C HIS A 134 0.81 -24.20 -1.14
N ARG A 135 1.53 -25.23 -0.69
CA ARG A 135 1.99 -26.24 -1.64
C ARG A 135 0.77 -26.58 -2.53
N PRO A 136 0.81 -26.35 -3.86
CA PRO A 136 -0.28 -26.77 -4.71
C PRO A 136 -0.56 -28.25 -4.42
N SER A 137 -1.81 -28.58 -4.10
CA SER A 137 -2.20 -29.95 -3.71
C SER A 137 -1.85 -30.97 -4.79
N SER A 138 -1.73 -30.50 -6.03
CA SER A 138 -1.08 -31.18 -7.15
C SER A 138 -0.22 -30.18 -7.91
N LEU A 139 1.05 -30.51 -8.10
CA LEU A 139 1.90 -29.79 -9.05
C LEU A 139 1.35 -29.99 -10.47
N PRO A 140 1.44 -28.98 -11.35
CA PRO A 140 1.10 -29.15 -12.75
C PRO A 140 1.82 -30.36 -13.35
N GLU A 141 1.13 -31.06 -14.26
CA GLU A 141 1.68 -32.23 -14.92
C GLU A 141 2.99 -31.86 -15.64
N GLY A 142 4.06 -32.62 -15.37
CA GLY A 142 5.40 -32.37 -15.91
C GLY A 142 6.35 -31.56 -15.00
N VAL A 143 5.91 -31.05 -13.84
CA VAL A 143 6.81 -30.39 -12.89
C VAL A 143 7.67 -31.41 -12.15
N GLN A 144 9.00 -31.32 -12.32
CA GLN A 144 9.97 -32.20 -11.65
C GLN A 144 10.51 -31.61 -10.34
N PHE A 145 10.67 -30.29 -10.29
CA PHE A 145 11.28 -29.59 -9.16
C PHE A 145 10.53 -28.30 -8.84
N VAL A 146 10.50 -27.95 -7.55
CA VAL A 146 9.87 -26.72 -7.03
C VAL A 146 10.90 -25.95 -6.22
N LEU A 147 11.05 -24.67 -6.53
CA LEU A 147 11.92 -23.76 -5.80
C LEU A 147 11.06 -22.85 -4.93
N ASN A 148 11.21 -22.98 -3.61
CA ASN A 148 10.53 -22.13 -2.64
C ASN A 148 11.48 -20.99 -2.26
N THR A 149 11.30 -19.83 -2.89
CA THR A 149 12.16 -18.65 -2.73
C THR A 149 11.31 -17.39 -2.53
N LEU A 150 11.95 -16.30 -2.11
CA LEU A 150 11.37 -14.96 -2.23
C LEU A 150 11.12 -14.62 -3.72
N PRO A 151 10.24 -13.64 -4.01
CA PRO A 151 9.94 -13.23 -5.38
C PRO A 151 11.21 -12.94 -6.21
N VAL A 152 11.30 -13.54 -7.39
CA VAL A 152 12.43 -13.34 -8.31
C VAL A 152 12.08 -12.19 -9.25
N HIS A 153 12.76 -11.06 -9.06
CA HIS A 153 12.61 -9.90 -9.96
C HIS A 153 13.47 -10.02 -11.21
N ASN A 154 13.05 -9.37 -12.30
CA ASN A 154 13.72 -9.38 -13.61
C ASN A 154 15.22 -9.06 -13.54
N GLN A 155 15.63 -8.14 -12.67
CA GLN A 155 17.04 -7.78 -12.45
C GLN A 155 17.93 -8.92 -11.93
N ASN A 156 17.32 -10.02 -11.47
CA ASN A 156 18.02 -11.21 -10.99
C ASN A 156 18.03 -12.34 -12.04
N ILE A 157 17.38 -12.16 -13.19
CA ILE A 157 17.40 -13.11 -14.31
C ILE A 157 18.64 -12.80 -15.14
N GLY A 158 19.48 -13.82 -15.38
CA GLY A 158 20.64 -13.70 -16.26
C GLY A 158 20.29 -13.94 -17.72
N ASP A 159 21.19 -13.57 -18.63
CA ASP A 159 21.01 -13.69 -20.09
C ASP A 159 21.17 -15.15 -20.57
N GLY A 160 20.23 -16.01 -20.19
CA GLY A 160 20.08 -17.38 -20.73
C GLY A 160 20.82 -18.48 -19.98
N ASP A 161 21.60 -18.17 -18.95
CA ASP A 161 22.44 -19.15 -18.22
C ASP A 161 21.99 -19.42 -16.77
N GLY A 162 20.89 -18.80 -16.32
CA GLY A 162 20.34 -18.99 -14.98
C GLY A 162 19.76 -17.72 -14.35
N PHE A 163 19.54 -17.76 -13.05
CA PHE A 163 19.03 -16.62 -12.28
C PHE A 163 19.53 -16.65 -10.83
N THR A 164 19.42 -15.51 -10.16
CA THR A 164 19.67 -15.39 -8.72
C THR A 164 18.34 -15.43 -7.97
N ALA A 165 18.24 -16.34 -7.00
CA ALA A 165 17.12 -16.42 -6.09
C ALA A 165 17.57 -16.08 -4.67
N TYR A 166 16.60 -15.73 -3.82
CA TYR A 166 16.85 -15.46 -2.41
C TYR A 166 15.89 -16.28 -1.56
N VAL A 167 16.38 -16.87 -0.48
CA VAL A 167 15.55 -17.61 0.49
C VAL A 167 15.63 -16.87 1.83
N ALA A 168 14.47 -16.61 2.44
CA ALA A 168 14.43 -15.93 3.73
C ALA A 168 15.13 -16.76 4.80
N THR A 169 15.92 -16.14 5.65
CA THR A 169 16.59 -16.83 6.77
C THR A 169 15.64 -17.23 7.89
N THR A 170 14.41 -16.72 7.87
CA THR A 170 13.32 -17.14 8.75
C THR A 170 12.72 -18.49 8.31
N ASP A 171 13.02 -18.96 7.10
CA ASP A 171 12.64 -20.31 6.67
C ASP A 171 13.34 -21.35 7.54
N PRO A 172 12.62 -22.34 8.10
CA PRO A 172 13.21 -23.38 8.95
C PRO A 172 14.38 -24.14 8.31
N ARG A 173 14.45 -24.18 6.97
CA ARG A 173 15.53 -24.83 6.21
C ARG A 173 16.81 -24.02 6.19
N GLU A 174 16.71 -22.70 6.31
CA GLU A 174 17.85 -21.78 6.31
C GLU A 174 18.22 -21.32 7.72
N SER A 175 17.27 -21.20 8.64
CA SER A 175 17.46 -20.57 9.95
C SER A 175 18.60 -21.19 10.75
N GLY A 176 18.73 -22.52 10.74
CA GLY A 176 19.81 -23.23 11.44
C GLY A 176 21.20 -23.13 10.77
N ASN A 177 21.27 -22.61 9.54
CA ASN A 177 22.50 -22.54 8.74
C ASN A 177 23.10 -21.13 8.68
N VAL A 178 22.47 -20.14 9.32
CA VAL A 178 22.94 -18.75 9.31
C VAL A 178 24.05 -18.58 10.37
N PRO A 179 25.27 -18.14 9.99
CA PRO A 179 26.33 -17.86 10.94
C PRO A 179 25.96 -16.74 11.90
N ILE A 180 26.42 -16.83 13.15
CA ILE A 180 26.17 -15.81 14.18
C ILE A 180 26.65 -14.41 13.74
N GLU A 181 27.79 -14.35 13.06
CA GLU A 181 28.39 -13.13 12.52
C GLU A 181 27.44 -12.39 11.56
N VAL A 182 26.61 -13.14 10.81
CA VAL A 182 25.62 -12.55 9.89
C VAL A 182 24.52 -11.86 10.68
N HIS A 183 24.05 -12.46 11.77
CA HIS A 183 23.07 -11.82 12.65
C HIS A 183 23.65 -10.57 13.31
N GLU A 184 24.88 -10.63 13.81
CA GLU A 184 25.58 -9.49 14.39
C GLU A 184 25.75 -8.34 13.38
N MET A 185 26.11 -8.65 12.12
CA MET A 185 26.20 -7.67 11.05
C MET A 185 24.87 -6.98 10.75
N VAL A 186 23.75 -7.72 10.77
CA VAL A 186 22.41 -7.13 10.59
C VAL A 186 22.05 -6.22 11.75
N ILE A 187 22.28 -6.63 12.99
CA ILE A 187 22.04 -5.81 14.19
C ILE A 187 22.85 -4.52 14.12
N ALA A 188 24.16 -4.63 13.88
CA ALA A 188 25.06 -3.47 13.77
C ALA A 188 24.66 -2.52 12.64
N ARG A 189 24.16 -3.04 11.51
CA ARG A 189 23.67 -2.22 10.39
C ARG A 189 22.43 -1.44 10.81
N THR A 190 21.48 -2.10 11.47
CA THR A 190 20.25 -1.47 11.96
C THR A 190 20.58 -0.35 12.95
N GLU A 191 21.49 -0.59 13.89
CA GLU A 191 21.99 0.44 14.81
C GLU A 191 22.66 1.61 14.09
N ALA A 192 23.49 1.34 13.07
CA ALA A 192 24.13 2.37 12.26
C ALA A 192 23.07 3.24 11.55
N ARG A 193 22.04 2.62 10.96
CA ARG A 193 20.92 3.36 10.34
C ARG A 193 20.15 4.20 11.35
N ASN A 194 19.89 3.67 12.55
CA ASN A 194 19.21 4.40 13.62
C ASN A 194 20.01 5.63 14.08
N ARG A 195 21.35 5.52 14.11
CA ARG A 195 22.27 6.63 14.38
C ARG A 195 22.51 7.55 13.17
N ARG A 196 21.86 7.30 12.03
CA ARG A 196 22.08 8.00 10.75
C ARG A 196 23.52 7.89 10.22
N ASP A 197 24.26 6.88 10.65
CA ASP A 197 25.58 6.53 10.12
C ASP A 197 25.42 5.62 8.90
N TYR A 198 25.05 6.24 7.78
CA TYR A 198 24.81 5.52 6.53
C TYR A 198 26.09 4.90 5.96
N LYS A 199 27.26 5.50 6.19
CA LYS A 199 28.54 4.98 5.69
C LYS A 199 28.84 3.61 6.31
N SER A 200 28.70 3.48 7.63
CA SER A 200 28.88 2.18 8.30
C SER A 200 27.80 1.18 7.91
N ALA A 201 26.54 1.62 7.78
CA ALA A 201 25.44 0.76 7.34
C ALA A 201 25.68 0.18 5.94
N ASP A 202 26.16 0.99 4.99
CA ASP A 202 26.44 0.57 3.62
C ASP A 202 27.66 -0.36 3.55
N ALA A 203 28.68 -0.13 4.38
CA ALA A 203 29.82 -1.03 4.51
C ALA A 203 29.38 -2.41 5.05
N LEU A 204 28.55 -2.44 6.09
CA LEU A 204 27.98 -3.69 6.63
C LEU A 204 27.09 -4.40 5.61
N GLN A 205 26.28 -3.65 4.85
CA GLN A 205 25.48 -4.22 3.77
C GLN A 205 26.33 -4.82 2.65
N SER A 206 27.51 -4.25 2.37
CA SER A 206 28.45 -4.80 1.39
C SER A 206 29.08 -6.10 1.89
N ARG A 207 29.50 -6.15 3.16
CA ARG A 207 30.00 -7.37 3.81
C ARG A 207 28.97 -8.50 3.84
N LEU A 208 27.69 -8.17 4.12
CA LEU A 208 26.60 -9.15 4.03
C LEU A 208 26.49 -9.74 2.62
N LYS A 209 26.57 -8.91 1.57
CA LYS A 209 26.52 -9.37 0.16
C LYS A 209 27.70 -10.28 -0.18
N GLU A 210 28.89 -9.96 0.30
CA GLU A 210 30.09 -10.78 0.14
C GLU A 210 29.94 -12.13 0.84
N ALA A 211 29.33 -12.16 2.02
CA ALA A 211 29.00 -13.38 2.76
C ALA A 211 27.84 -14.18 2.11
N GLY A 212 27.27 -13.72 1.00
CA GLY A 212 26.17 -14.39 0.31
C GLY A 212 24.79 -14.11 0.88
N TYR A 213 24.64 -13.04 1.67
CA TYR A 213 23.37 -12.61 2.26
C TYR A 213 22.94 -11.25 1.73
N LYS A 214 21.64 -10.98 1.76
CA LYS A 214 21.09 -9.69 1.36
C LYS A 214 19.87 -9.37 2.19
N ILE A 215 19.78 -8.13 2.65
CA ILE A 215 18.55 -7.59 3.21
C ILE A 215 17.67 -7.15 2.03
N ILE A 216 16.49 -7.75 1.93
CA ILE A 216 15.48 -7.48 0.90
C ILE A 216 14.30 -6.82 1.58
N VAL A 217 13.84 -5.69 1.03
CA VAL A 217 12.64 -5.05 1.53
C VAL A 217 11.44 -5.63 0.78
N CYS A 218 10.61 -6.37 1.49
CA CYS A 218 9.33 -6.87 1.00
C CYS A 218 8.23 -6.29 1.88
N SER A 219 7.23 -5.63 1.27
CA SER A 219 6.09 -5.07 2.01
C SER A 219 6.48 -4.17 3.20
N ASP A 220 7.52 -3.35 3.03
CA ASP A 220 8.11 -2.46 4.06
C ASP A 220 8.78 -3.16 5.26
N GLU A 221 8.95 -4.49 5.19
CA GLU A 221 9.75 -5.28 6.13
C GLU A 221 11.13 -5.60 5.55
N GLU A 222 12.19 -5.43 6.35
CA GLU A 222 13.55 -5.84 5.99
C GLU A 222 13.74 -7.33 6.30
N ILE A 223 13.80 -8.17 5.25
CA ILE A 223 14.03 -9.60 5.36
C ILE A 223 15.49 -9.91 5.07
N LEU A 224 16.20 -10.53 6.03
CA LEU A 224 17.50 -11.14 5.75
C LEU A 224 17.27 -12.40 4.90
N ALA A 225 17.97 -12.47 3.77
CA ALA A 225 17.83 -13.58 2.84
C ALA A 225 19.19 -14.08 2.35
N ARG A 226 19.30 -15.39 2.17
CA ARG A 226 20.47 -16.05 1.59
C ARG A 226 20.37 -16.06 0.07
N LYS A 227 21.47 -15.74 -0.60
CA LYS A 227 21.59 -15.69 -2.05
C LYS A 227 21.90 -17.07 -2.62
N TYR A 228 21.16 -17.47 -3.65
CA TYR A 228 21.39 -18.67 -4.44
C TYR A 228 21.51 -18.33 -5.92
N ARG A 229 22.51 -18.91 -6.61
CA ARG A 229 22.62 -18.82 -8.06
C ARG A 229 22.15 -20.12 -8.68
N ILE A 230 20.99 -20.08 -9.32
CA ILE A 230 20.42 -21.22 -10.03
C ILE A 230 20.94 -21.19 -11.46
N ARG A 231 21.40 -22.34 -11.94
CA ARG A 231 21.90 -22.54 -13.30
C ARG A 231 20.98 -23.52 -14.01
N MET A 232 20.53 -23.15 -15.20
CA MET A 232 19.82 -24.08 -16.07
C MET A 232 20.86 -24.77 -16.94
N ARG A 233 20.89 -26.10 -16.92
CA ARG A 233 21.68 -26.87 -17.89
C ARG A 233 20.79 -27.13 -19.10
N ALA A 234 21.28 -26.74 -20.28
CA ALA A 234 20.72 -27.17 -21.55
C ALA A 234 21.04 -28.64 -21.82
#